data_AF-A0A7G2CF35-F1
#
_entry.id   AF-A0A7G2CF35-F1
#
_cell.length_a   1.000
_cell.length_b   1.000
_cell.length_c   1.000
_cell.angle_alpha   90.00
_cell.angle_beta   90.00
_cell.angle_gamma   90.00
#
_symmetry.space_group_name_H-M   'P 1'
#
loop_
_entity.id
_entity.type
_entity.pdbx_description
1 polymer ?
#
loop_
_entity_poly.entity_id
_entity_poly.type
_entity_poly.pdbx_seq_one_letter_code
_entity_poly.pdbx_strand_id
1 'polypeptide(L)'
;MGLSGEENRTINQLLAELDGLEANEAVVVFAATNFVDNLDKALLREGRFDRKVELPMPDKEARQEVFEFFLNKVVSDNASAMSRQLAELTPGVSPATIAAIVNEAALSAAVKDKPTVTVADLFPAIDDVLVGKKHRNRMSEDAARRVALHESGHTLVAWLLPEQSDVVKVSIIPRGQAAGFTQQVGREVLDMPTEFSLFTDICVMLGGRLAELTEHTDLTTGAQDDYQRATANAVNQFLAFGMSQQVGLLSYEPQRLSEGRMYQKHSDEAQVAAEKEAALLVGVAYRYVQQLLQDHKEALQKVAAELFEKKQLLKEDLERLLGPKRTVEISQEARAALRRFTTLSEEAALKKKTSREALLQEPSIA
;
A
#
# COMPACT_ATOMS: atom_id res chain seq x y z
N MET A 1 16.23 25.30 -4.92
CA MET A 1 17.22 25.29 -6.02
C MET A 1 16.62 26.12 -7.14
N GLY A 2 17.30 27.18 -7.58
CA GLY A 2 16.83 27.96 -8.73
C GLY A 2 16.95 27.10 -9.99
N LEU A 3 15.89 27.10 -10.82
CA LEU A 3 15.91 26.54 -12.16
C LEU A 3 17.18 27.01 -12.89
N SER A 4 17.80 26.12 -13.66
CA SER A 4 18.96 26.46 -14.49
C SER A 4 18.62 27.66 -15.40
N GLY A 5 19.62 28.44 -15.80
CA GLY A 5 19.40 29.62 -16.65
C GLY A 5 18.65 29.29 -17.97
N GLU A 6 18.79 28.06 -18.47
CA GLU A 6 18.10 27.56 -19.66
C GLU A 6 16.63 27.21 -19.40
N GLU A 7 16.32 26.54 -18.30
CA GLU A 7 14.93 26.23 -17.92
C GLU A 7 14.12 27.52 -17.72
N ASN A 8 14.69 28.51 -17.02
CA ASN A 8 14.05 29.81 -16.84
C ASN A 8 13.81 30.54 -18.17
N ARG A 9 14.75 30.47 -19.11
CA ARG A 9 14.61 31.09 -20.43
C ARG A 9 13.46 30.45 -21.22
N THR A 10 13.38 29.13 -21.20
CA THR A 10 12.32 28.38 -21.89
C THR A 10 10.93 28.67 -21.29
N ILE A 11 10.83 28.71 -19.94
CA ILE A 11 9.58 29.06 -19.26
C ILE A 11 9.16 30.49 -19.62
N ASN A 12 10.08 31.46 -19.55
CA ASN A 12 9.75 32.84 -19.88
C ASN A 12 9.33 33.03 -21.34
N GLN A 13 9.93 32.29 -22.28
CA GLN A 13 9.48 32.32 -23.67
C GLN A 13 8.06 31.77 -23.79
N LEU A 14 7.76 30.62 -23.17
CA LEU A 14 6.42 30.04 -23.17
C LEU A 14 5.39 31.02 -22.60
N LEU A 15 5.72 31.71 -21.51
CA LEU A 15 4.84 32.72 -20.91
C LEU A 15 4.58 33.90 -21.86
N ALA A 16 5.60 34.37 -22.58
CA ALA A 16 5.46 35.46 -23.55
C ALA A 16 4.57 35.05 -24.74
N GLU A 17 4.69 33.82 -25.23
CA GLU A 17 3.82 33.31 -26.29
C GLU A 17 2.38 33.16 -25.81
N LEU A 18 2.15 32.63 -24.60
CA LEU A 18 0.80 32.51 -24.04
C LEU A 18 0.13 33.86 -23.83
N ASP A 19 0.86 34.87 -23.34
CA ASP A 19 0.34 36.23 -23.17
C ASP A 19 0.14 36.96 -24.51
N GLY A 20 0.86 36.53 -25.56
CA GLY A 20 0.82 37.11 -26.91
C GLY A 20 -0.33 36.57 -27.78
N LEU A 21 -1.05 35.54 -27.33
CA LEU A 21 -2.22 35.01 -28.05
C LEU A 21 -3.36 36.02 -28.00
N GLU A 22 -3.66 36.65 -29.14
CA GLU A 22 -4.81 37.54 -29.26
C GLU A 22 -6.12 36.74 -29.34
N ALA A 23 -7.21 37.31 -28.81
CA ALA A 23 -8.53 36.65 -28.74
C ALA A 23 -9.15 36.26 -30.10
N ASN A 24 -8.55 36.68 -31.23
CA ASN A 24 -8.99 36.36 -32.58
C ASN A 24 -8.34 35.09 -33.15
N GLU A 25 -7.35 34.49 -32.47
CA GLU A 25 -6.75 33.22 -32.87
C GLU A 25 -7.44 32.05 -32.16
N ALA A 26 -7.98 31.10 -32.92
CA ALA A 26 -8.65 29.91 -32.39
C ALA A 26 -7.65 28.84 -31.91
N VAL A 27 -6.72 29.22 -31.04
CA VAL A 27 -5.68 28.33 -30.48
C VAL A 27 -6.08 27.93 -29.06
N VAL A 28 -6.14 26.63 -28.80
CA VAL A 28 -6.36 26.07 -27.46
C VAL A 28 -5.14 25.26 -27.05
N VAL A 29 -4.54 25.61 -25.91
CA VAL A 29 -3.32 24.97 -25.41
C VAL A 29 -3.67 24.00 -24.28
N PHE A 30 -3.23 22.75 -24.42
CA PHE A 30 -3.35 21.72 -23.37
C PHE A 30 -1.97 21.37 -22.83
N ALA A 31 -1.89 21.14 -21.52
CA ALA A 31 -0.71 20.61 -20.84
C ALA A 31 -1.14 19.54 -19.82
N ALA A 32 -0.26 18.58 -19.58
CA ALA A 32 -0.47 17.52 -18.59
C ALA A 32 0.72 17.47 -17.62
N THR A 33 0.46 17.30 -16.33
CA THR A 33 1.49 17.13 -15.31
C THR A 33 1.00 16.19 -14.21
N ASN A 34 1.91 15.39 -13.66
CA ASN A 34 1.66 14.62 -12.43
C ASN A 34 2.10 15.40 -11.17
N PHE A 35 2.74 16.56 -11.33
CA PHE A 35 3.34 17.34 -10.25
C PHE A 35 2.90 18.81 -10.36
N VAL A 36 1.64 19.10 -10.02
CA VAL A 36 1.09 20.46 -10.10
C VAL A 36 1.83 21.43 -9.18
N ASP A 37 2.27 20.95 -8.01
CA ASP A 37 2.96 21.76 -6.99
C ASP A 37 4.38 22.17 -7.41
N ASN A 38 4.97 21.46 -8.37
CA ASN A 38 6.30 21.78 -8.91
C ASN A 38 6.23 22.81 -10.04
N LEU A 39 5.04 23.18 -10.53
CA LEU A 39 4.91 24.16 -11.59
C LEU A 39 5.19 25.58 -11.09
N ASP A 40 5.76 26.40 -11.98
CA ASP A 40 5.86 27.83 -11.73
C ASP A 40 4.45 28.42 -11.62
N LYS A 41 4.17 29.12 -10.50
CA LYS A 41 2.89 29.78 -10.24
C LYS A 41 2.53 30.80 -11.32
N ALA A 42 3.51 31.33 -12.06
CA ALA A 42 3.28 32.21 -13.20
C ALA A 42 2.49 31.51 -14.31
N LEU A 43 2.69 30.21 -14.56
CA LEU A 43 1.97 29.46 -15.59
C LEU A 43 0.48 29.29 -15.26
N LEU A 44 0.13 29.32 -13.98
CA LEU A 44 -1.22 29.07 -13.46
C LEU A 44 -2.06 30.34 -13.28
N ARG A 45 -1.58 31.49 -13.79
CA ARG A 45 -2.32 32.76 -13.75
C ARG A 45 -3.38 32.82 -14.85
N GLU A 46 -4.38 33.67 -14.63
CA GLU A 46 -5.43 33.94 -15.60
C GLU A 46 -4.83 34.38 -16.95
N GLY A 47 -5.40 33.88 -18.06
CA GLY A 47 -4.89 34.10 -19.42
C GLY A 47 -3.83 33.09 -19.90
N ARG A 48 -3.39 32.17 -19.04
CA ARG A 48 -2.42 31.10 -19.37
C ARG A 48 -3.07 29.73 -19.16
N PHE A 49 -2.58 28.90 -18.22
CA PHE A 49 -3.26 27.68 -17.79
C PHE A 49 -4.24 27.99 -16.65
N ASP A 50 -5.32 28.69 -16.98
CA ASP A 50 -6.35 29.16 -16.05
C ASP A 50 -7.45 28.10 -15.76
N ARG A 51 -7.49 27.02 -16.54
CA ARG A 51 -8.38 25.87 -16.35
C ARG A 51 -7.57 24.64 -15.96
N LYS A 52 -7.96 24.05 -14.83
CA LYS A 52 -7.38 22.81 -14.31
C LYS A 52 -8.46 21.73 -14.36
N VAL A 53 -8.16 20.66 -15.09
CA VAL A 53 -8.99 19.46 -15.12
C VAL A 53 -8.19 18.36 -14.47
N GLU A 54 -8.63 17.93 -13.29
CA GLU A 54 -8.03 16.79 -12.61
C GLU A 54 -8.56 15.50 -13.23
N LEU A 55 -7.64 14.60 -13.58
CA LEU A 55 -7.96 13.27 -14.08
C LEU A 55 -7.60 12.26 -12.99
N PRO A 56 -8.55 11.89 -12.12
CA PRO A 56 -8.28 10.92 -11.06
C PRO A 56 -8.04 9.52 -11.65
N MET A 57 -7.49 8.64 -10.83
CA MET A 57 -7.41 7.22 -11.15
C MET A 57 -8.82 6.63 -11.32
N PRO A 58 -9.02 5.69 -12.27
CA PRO A 58 -10.34 5.15 -12.55
C PRO A 58 -10.87 4.30 -11.38
N ASP A 59 -12.13 4.54 -11.02
CA ASP A 59 -12.89 3.66 -10.14
C ASP A 59 -13.20 2.32 -10.84
N LYS A 60 -13.90 1.41 -10.14
CA LYS A 60 -14.21 0.08 -10.67
C LYS A 60 -15.03 0.11 -11.97
N GLU A 61 -16.03 0.99 -12.05
CA GLU A 61 -16.91 1.09 -13.24
C GLU A 61 -16.11 1.65 -14.43
N ALA A 62 -15.33 2.71 -14.21
CA ALA A 62 -14.44 3.26 -15.22
C ALA A 62 -13.37 2.24 -15.67
N ARG A 63 -12.79 1.46 -14.74
CA ARG A 63 -11.86 0.38 -15.12
C ARG A 63 -12.54 -0.68 -15.97
N GLN A 64 -13.77 -1.07 -15.67
CA GLN A 64 -14.53 -2.01 -16.49
C GLN A 64 -14.68 -1.48 -17.92
N GLU A 65 -15.07 -0.22 -18.09
CA GLU A 65 -15.18 0.41 -19.42
C GLU A 65 -13.83 0.45 -20.15
N VAL A 66 -12.76 0.79 -19.45
CA VAL A 66 -11.40 0.83 -20.01
C VAL A 66 -10.92 -0.56 -20.42
N PHE A 67 -11.16 -1.60 -19.61
CA PHE A 67 -10.87 -2.98 -19.98
C PHE A 67 -11.65 -3.39 -21.22
N GLU A 68 -12.96 -3.11 -21.26
CA GLU A 68 -13.81 -3.45 -22.40
C GLU A 68 -13.32 -2.76 -23.68
N PHE A 69 -12.93 -1.48 -23.59
CA PHE A 69 -12.34 -0.74 -24.71
C PHE A 69 -11.06 -1.41 -25.24
N PHE A 70 -10.12 -1.80 -24.37
CA PHE A 70 -8.89 -2.44 -24.81
C PHE A 70 -9.09 -3.89 -25.29
N LEU A 71 -9.99 -4.65 -24.66
CA LEU A 71 -10.35 -6.00 -25.09
C LEU A 71 -10.97 -5.97 -26.50
N ASN A 72 -11.79 -4.97 -26.82
CA ASN A 72 -12.37 -4.79 -28.16
C ASN A 72 -11.34 -4.42 -29.24
N LYS A 73 -10.09 -4.07 -28.87
CA LYS A 73 -8.99 -3.85 -29.82
C LYS A 73 -8.23 -5.13 -30.18
N VAL A 74 -8.49 -6.23 -29.49
CA VAL A 74 -7.89 -7.54 -29.76
C VAL A 74 -8.97 -8.56 -30.06
N VAL A 75 -8.60 -9.71 -30.64
CA VAL A 75 -9.55 -10.82 -30.80
C VAL A 75 -9.70 -11.48 -29.44
N SER A 76 -10.72 -11.11 -28.68
CA SER A 76 -11.02 -11.68 -27.37
C SER A 76 -12.38 -12.38 -27.36
N ASP A 77 -12.60 -13.23 -26.35
CA ASP A 77 -13.93 -13.72 -26.02
C ASP A 77 -14.83 -12.55 -25.55
N ASN A 78 -15.99 -12.84 -24.94
CA ASN A 78 -16.96 -11.86 -24.46
C ASN A 78 -16.32 -10.75 -23.59
N ALA A 79 -15.97 -9.62 -24.22
CA ALA A 79 -15.20 -8.54 -23.61
C ALA A 79 -15.92 -7.93 -22.40
N SER A 80 -17.25 -7.77 -22.47
CA SER A 80 -18.07 -7.21 -21.41
C SER A 80 -18.19 -8.14 -20.19
N ALA A 81 -18.21 -9.46 -20.39
CA ALA A 81 -18.20 -10.40 -19.27
C ALA A 81 -16.82 -10.44 -18.59
N MET A 82 -15.74 -10.42 -19.39
CA MET A 82 -14.38 -10.44 -18.87
C MET A 82 -14.02 -9.14 -18.14
N SER A 83 -14.39 -7.98 -18.69
CA SER A 83 -14.06 -6.66 -18.13
C SER A 83 -14.55 -6.51 -16.68
N ARG A 84 -15.75 -7.02 -16.38
CA ARG A 84 -16.31 -7.05 -15.00
C ARG A 84 -15.41 -7.81 -14.03
N GLN A 85 -14.96 -9.00 -14.41
CA GLN A 85 -14.09 -9.81 -13.56
C GLN A 85 -12.71 -9.17 -13.38
N LEU A 86 -12.14 -8.62 -14.47
CA LEU A 86 -10.81 -7.99 -14.42
C LEU A 86 -10.81 -6.72 -13.55
N ALA A 87 -11.86 -5.89 -13.65
CA ALA A 87 -11.97 -4.67 -12.87
C ALA A 87 -11.98 -4.92 -11.35
N GLU A 88 -12.59 -6.04 -10.91
CA GLU A 88 -12.57 -6.50 -9.51
C GLU A 88 -11.16 -6.90 -9.05
N LEU A 89 -10.41 -7.58 -9.92
CA LEU A 89 -9.08 -8.12 -9.61
C LEU A 89 -7.94 -7.11 -9.74
N THR A 90 -8.21 -5.92 -10.28
CA THR A 90 -7.18 -4.89 -10.51
C THR A 90 -7.58 -3.56 -9.87
N PRO A 91 -7.77 -3.49 -8.55
CA PRO A 91 -8.06 -2.22 -7.89
C PRO A 91 -6.89 -1.24 -8.03
N GLY A 92 -7.21 0.04 -8.27
CA GLY A 92 -6.22 1.12 -8.29
C GLY A 92 -5.23 1.11 -9.47
N VAL A 93 -5.47 0.31 -10.51
CA VAL A 93 -4.59 0.27 -11.70
C VAL A 93 -4.91 1.40 -12.67
N SER A 94 -3.88 1.91 -13.35
CA SER A 94 -4.04 2.99 -14.33
C SER A 94 -4.54 2.47 -15.68
N PRO A 95 -5.16 3.31 -16.53
CA PRO A 95 -5.52 2.92 -17.89
C PRO A 95 -4.33 2.42 -18.72
N ALA A 96 -3.13 2.97 -18.51
CA ALA A 96 -1.91 2.50 -19.16
C ALA A 96 -1.52 1.08 -18.71
N THR A 97 -1.69 0.78 -17.42
CA THR A 97 -1.47 -0.55 -16.86
C THR A 97 -2.49 -1.55 -17.40
N ILE A 98 -3.77 -1.17 -17.53
CA ILE A 98 -4.81 -1.99 -18.14
C ILE A 98 -4.44 -2.34 -19.59
N ALA A 99 -4.01 -1.34 -20.37
CA ALA A 99 -3.54 -1.57 -21.74
C ALA A 99 -2.38 -2.57 -21.80
N ALA A 100 -1.43 -2.46 -20.88
CA ALA A 100 -0.30 -3.39 -20.78
C ALA A 100 -0.75 -4.82 -20.44
N ILE A 101 -1.73 -4.99 -19.53
CA ILE A 101 -2.31 -6.29 -19.18
C ILE A 101 -2.95 -6.96 -20.41
N VAL A 102 -3.80 -6.23 -21.13
CA VAL A 102 -4.46 -6.77 -22.33
C VAL A 102 -3.44 -7.12 -23.41
N ASN A 103 -2.41 -6.29 -23.60
CA ASN A 103 -1.34 -6.55 -24.56
C ASN A 103 -0.49 -7.78 -24.19
N GLU A 104 -0.11 -7.94 -22.92
CA GLU A 104 0.63 -9.13 -22.46
C GLU A 104 -0.22 -10.41 -22.61
N ALA A 105 -1.52 -10.33 -22.34
CA ALA A 105 -2.46 -11.43 -22.57
C ALA A 105 -2.56 -11.82 -24.05
N ALA A 106 -2.64 -10.81 -24.94
CA ALA A 106 -2.65 -11.02 -26.38
C ALA A 106 -1.35 -11.64 -26.89
N LEU A 107 -0.20 -11.16 -26.40
CA LEU A 107 1.11 -11.73 -26.72
C LEU A 107 1.22 -13.19 -26.24
N SER A 108 0.76 -13.48 -25.03
CA SER A 108 0.74 -14.83 -24.45
C SER A 108 -0.15 -15.78 -25.25
N ALA A 109 -1.31 -15.31 -25.72
CA ALA A 109 -2.20 -16.07 -26.59
C ALA A 109 -1.54 -16.33 -27.97
N ALA A 110 -0.92 -15.31 -28.56
CA ALA A 110 -0.22 -15.43 -29.85
C ALA A 110 0.96 -16.40 -29.79
N VAL A 111 1.75 -16.39 -28.72
CA VAL A 111 2.85 -17.36 -28.50
C VAL A 111 2.36 -18.80 -28.41
N LYS A 112 1.10 -19.01 -28.01
CA LYS A 112 0.46 -20.33 -27.93
C LYS A 112 -0.36 -20.67 -29.19
N ASP A 113 -0.24 -19.88 -30.25
CA ASP A 113 -1.03 -19.99 -31.49
C ASP A 113 -2.55 -20.02 -31.23
N LYS A 114 -3.02 -19.34 -30.19
CA LYS A 114 -4.46 -19.21 -29.90
C LYS A 114 -5.06 -18.09 -30.75
N PRO A 115 -6.21 -18.31 -31.42
CA PRO A 115 -6.86 -17.29 -32.24
C PRO A 115 -7.56 -16.21 -31.40
N THR A 116 -7.86 -16.49 -30.14
CA THR A 116 -8.68 -15.63 -29.27
C THR A 116 -8.07 -15.53 -27.87
N VAL A 117 -8.07 -14.33 -27.31
CA VAL A 117 -7.69 -14.04 -25.92
C VAL A 117 -8.82 -14.42 -24.98
N THR A 118 -8.50 -15.25 -23.99
CA THR A 118 -9.44 -15.78 -23.00
C THR A 118 -9.08 -15.29 -21.60
N VAL A 119 -9.99 -15.46 -20.63
CA VAL A 119 -9.72 -15.18 -19.20
C VAL A 119 -8.48 -15.92 -18.69
N ALA A 120 -8.23 -17.13 -19.18
CA ALA A 120 -7.08 -17.94 -18.80
C ALA A 120 -5.73 -17.34 -19.24
N ASP A 121 -5.73 -16.43 -20.23
CA ASP A 121 -4.54 -15.70 -20.66
C ASP A 121 -4.43 -14.33 -19.97
N LEU A 122 -5.57 -13.73 -19.57
CA LEU A 122 -5.63 -12.46 -18.85
C LEU A 122 -5.21 -12.56 -17.38
N PHE A 123 -5.60 -13.59 -16.64
CA PHE A 123 -5.23 -13.73 -15.23
C PHE A 123 -3.71 -13.80 -15.00
N PRO A 124 -2.94 -14.62 -15.76
CA PRO A 124 -1.48 -14.58 -15.66
C PRO A 124 -0.89 -13.24 -16.07
N ALA A 125 -1.48 -12.56 -17.05
CA ALA A 125 -1.01 -11.25 -17.53
C ALA A 125 -1.18 -10.14 -16.48
N ILE A 126 -2.27 -10.17 -15.70
CA ILE A 126 -2.45 -9.28 -14.54
C ILE A 126 -1.25 -9.44 -13.60
N ASP A 127 -0.92 -10.67 -13.21
CA ASP A 127 0.19 -10.91 -12.30
C ASP A 127 1.54 -10.49 -12.92
N ASP A 128 1.76 -10.79 -14.20
CA ASP A 128 3.00 -10.49 -14.90
C ASP A 128 3.26 -8.98 -14.98
N VAL A 129 2.20 -8.17 -15.11
CA VAL A 129 2.29 -6.71 -15.17
C VAL A 129 2.34 -6.07 -13.78
N LEU A 130 1.52 -6.54 -12.82
CA LEU A 130 1.43 -5.91 -11.50
C LEU A 130 2.54 -6.33 -10.53
N VAL A 131 2.93 -7.61 -10.56
CA VAL A 131 3.94 -8.18 -9.65
C VAL A 131 5.26 -8.42 -10.37
N GLY A 132 5.18 -8.89 -11.62
CA GLY A 132 6.32 -9.18 -12.47
C GLY A 132 6.29 -10.58 -13.05
N LYS A 133 7.17 -10.83 -14.02
CA LYS A 133 7.22 -12.11 -14.73
C LYS A 133 7.52 -13.26 -13.79
N LYS A 134 6.84 -14.39 -14.03
CA LYS A 134 7.10 -15.65 -13.33
C LYS A 134 8.57 -16.06 -13.46
N HIS A 135 9.19 -16.43 -12.33
CA HIS A 135 10.55 -16.97 -12.37
C HIS A 135 10.61 -18.33 -13.09
N ARG A 136 11.70 -18.55 -13.84
CA ARG A 136 12.00 -19.85 -14.46
C ARG A 136 12.46 -20.87 -13.41
N ASN A 137 13.10 -20.40 -12.34
CA ASN A 137 13.59 -21.25 -11.26
C ASN A 137 12.44 -21.64 -10.32
N ARG A 138 12.36 -22.93 -9.98
CA ARG A 138 11.39 -23.44 -9.02
C ARG A 138 11.93 -23.28 -7.61
N MET A 139 11.08 -22.82 -6.70
CA MET A 139 11.35 -22.91 -5.26
C MET A 139 11.41 -24.37 -4.83
N SER A 140 12.23 -24.66 -3.81
CA SER A 140 12.18 -25.95 -3.12
C SER A 140 10.82 -26.13 -2.45
N GLU A 141 10.47 -27.39 -2.17
CA GLU A 141 9.21 -27.70 -1.50
C GLU A 141 9.13 -27.03 -0.12
N ASP A 142 10.21 -27.11 0.66
CA ASP A 142 10.31 -26.48 1.98
C ASP A 142 10.16 -24.96 1.92
N ALA A 143 10.79 -24.31 0.93
CA ALA A 143 10.64 -22.88 0.73
C ALA A 143 9.20 -22.52 0.34
N ALA A 144 8.56 -23.32 -0.52
CA ALA A 144 7.18 -23.10 -0.92
C ALA A 144 6.19 -23.31 0.23
N ARG A 145 6.43 -24.28 1.12
CA ARG A 145 5.64 -24.47 2.36
C ARG A 145 5.76 -23.27 3.29
N ARG A 146 6.99 -22.78 3.47
CA ARG A 146 7.24 -21.60 4.30
C ARG A 146 6.57 -20.34 3.73
N VAL A 147 6.66 -20.12 2.42
CA VAL A 147 5.95 -19.00 1.77
C VAL A 147 4.43 -19.17 1.86
N ALA A 148 3.90 -20.39 1.75
CA ALA A 148 2.48 -20.63 1.98
C ALA A 148 2.05 -20.25 3.39
N LEU A 149 2.85 -20.59 4.41
CA LEU A 149 2.60 -20.20 5.79
C LEU A 149 2.68 -18.67 5.96
N HIS A 150 3.69 -18.03 5.37
CA HIS A 150 3.87 -16.58 5.37
C HIS A 150 2.66 -15.85 4.76
N GLU A 151 2.28 -16.18 3.54
CA GLU A 151 1.13 -15.56 2.86
C GLU A 151 -0.20 -15.85 3.57
N SER A 152 -0.33 -17.04 4.18
CA SER A 152 -1.49 -17.37 5.01
C SER A 152 -1.57 -16.52 6.27
N GLY A 153 -0.43 -16.11 6.83
CA GLY A 153 -0.35 -15.17 7.94
C GLY A 153 -0.95 -13.80 7.60
N HIS A 154 -0.50 -13.20 6.49
CA HIS A 154 -1.08 -11.95 5.99
C HIS A 154 -2.58 -12.10 5.71
N THR A 155 -2.94 -13.17 4.99
CA THR A 155 -4.32 -13.45 4.59
C THR A 155 -5.24 -13.60 5.78
N LEU A 156 -4.86 -14.42 6.77
CA LEU A 156 -5.70 -14.67 7.95
C LEU A 156 -5.88 -13.43 8.80
N VAL A 157 -4.81 -12.66 9.04
CA VAL A 157 -4.90 -11.41 9.82
C VAL A 157 -5.79 -10.39 9.11
N ALA A 158 -5.64 -10.22 7.80
CA ALA A 158 -6.50 -9.33 7.00
C ALA A 158 -7.95 -9.82 6.97
N TRP A 159 -8.18 -11.13 6.95
CA TRP A 159 -9.52 -11.72 6.97
C TRP A 159 -10.25 -11.50 8.30
N LEU A 160 -9.51 -11.61 9.41
CA LEU A 160 -10.08 -11.49 10.76
C LEU A 160 -10.31 -10.04 11.19
N LEU A 161 -9.58 -9.08 10.61
CA LEU A 161 -9.71 -7.65 10.92
C LEU A 161 -10.74 -6.97 10.00
N PRO A 162 -11.91 -6.54 10.51
CA PRO A 162 -12.99 -5.97 9.70
C PRO A 162 -12.61 -4.69 8.96
N GLU A 163 -11.74 -3.88 9.56
CA GLU A 163 -11.27 -2.60 9.01
C GLU A 163 -10.31 -2.77 7.83
N GLN A 164 -9.77 -3.98 7.65
CA GLN A 164 -8.90 -4.30 6.53
C GLN A 164 -9.69 -4.55 5.27
N SER A 165 -9.16 -4.09 4.14
CA SER A 165 -9.72 -4.41 2.84
C SER A 165 -9.78 -5.92 2.62
N ASP A 166 -10.82 -6.38 1.93
CA ASP A 166 -11.00 -7.79 1.60
C ASP A 166 -9.82 -8.34 0.80
N VAL A 167 -9.43 -9.57 1.12
CA VAL A 167 -8.43 -10.30 0.34
C VAL A 167 -9.10 -10.84 -0.92
N VAL A 168 -8.56 -10.45 -2.07
CA VAL A 168 -9.04 -10.86 -3.40
C VAL A 168 -8.36 -12.15 -3.84
N LYS A 169 -7.05 -12.22 -3.62
CA LYS A 169 -6.22 -13.33 -4.09
C LYS A 169 -4.96 -13.47 -3.24
N VAL A 170 -4.58 -14.71 -2.96
CA VAL A 170 -3.27 -15.05 -2.39
C VAL A 170 -2.57 -16.05 -3.30
N SER A 171 -1.25 -15.92 -3.46
CA SER A 171 -0.46 -16.75 -4.38
C SER A 171 0.95 -16.98 -3.84
N ILE A 172 1.45 -18.20 -3.96
CA ILE A 172 2.84 -18.58 -3.64
C ILE A 172 3.70 -18.82 -4.89
N ILE A 173 3.21 -18.37 -6.05
CA ILE A 173 3.94 -18.48 -7.31
C ILE A 173 4.94 -17.32 -7.39
N PRO A 174 6.25 -17.58 -7.47
CA PRO A 174 7.27 -16.54 -7.46
C PRO A 174 7.24 -15.68 -8.72
N ARG A 175 7.25 -14.37 -8.52
CA ARG A 175 7.07 -13.36 -9.58
C ARG A 175 7.87 -12.10 -9.26
N GLY A 176 8.59 -11.57 -10.25
CA GLY A 176 9.36 -10.34 -10.06
C GLY A 176 10.41 -10.48 -8.94
N GLN A 177 10.22 -9.77 -7.83
CA GLN A 177 11.04 -9.88 -6.61
C GLN A 177 10.31 -10.61 -5.47
N ALA A 178 9.04 -10.96 -5.66
CA ALA A 178 8.18 -11.54 -4.65
C ALA A 178 8.16 -13.08 -4.74
N ALA A 179 8.37 -13.74 -3.60
CA ALA A 179 8.26 -15.20 -3.51
C ALA A 179 6.79 -15.68 -3.40
N GLY A 180 5.93 -14.82 -2.84
CA GLY A 180 4.48 -14.94 -2.77
C GLY A 180 3.87 -13.54 -2.64
N PHE A 181 2.56 -13.43 -2.71
CA PHE A 181 1.86 -12.18 -2.43
C PHE A 181 0.41 -12.40 -2.01
N THR A 182 -0.08 -11.49 -1.17
CA THR A 182 -1.48 -11.36 -0.76
C THR A 182 -2.03 -10.04 -1.29
N GLN A 183 -3.07 -10.12 -2.12
CA GLN A 183 -3.69 -8.97 -2.78
C GLN A 183 -5.02 -8.62 -2.09
N GLN A 184 -5.13 -7.38 -1.63
CA GLN A 184 -6.36 -6.83 -1.06
C GLN A 184 -7.05 -5.87 -2.04
N VAL A 185 -8.36 -5.67 -1.87
CA VAL A 185 -9.10 -4.64 -2.60
C VAL A 185 -8.53 -3.26 -2.24
N GLY A 186 -8.24 -2.45 -3.24
CA GLY A 186 -7.83 -1.06 -3.00
C GLY A 186 -8.94 -0.26 -2.32
N ARG A 187 -8.60 0.73 -1.49
CA ARG A 187 -9.58 1.67 -0.95
C ARG A 187 -10.03 2.59 -2.10
N GLU A 188 -11.15 2.26 -2.74
CA GLU A 188 -11.70 3.05 -3.86
C GLU A 188 -12.47 4.29 -3.41
N VAL A 189 -12.86 4.32 -2.13
CA VAL A 189 -13.44 5.50 -1.48
C VAL A 189 -12.32 6.31 -0.83
N LEU A 190 -12.39 7.64 -0.99
CA LEU A 190 -11.54 8.63 -0.33
C LEU A 190 -11.82 8.67 1.19
N ASP A 191 -11.52 7.58 1.89
CA ASP A 191 -11.56 7.52 3.34
C ASP A 191 -10.19 7.89 3.92
N MET A 192 -10.20 8.87 4.82
CA MET A 192 -8.99 9.27 5.54
C MET A 192 -8.59 8.16 6.53
N PRO A 193 -7.35 7.64 6.48
CA PRO A 193 -6.89 6.63 7.42
C PRO A 193 -6.95 7.14 8.86
N THR A 194 -7.44 6.29 9.77
CA THR A 194 -7.48 6.55 11.21
C THR A 194 -6.29 5.89 11.89
N GLU A 195 -5.99 6.26 13.15
CA GLU A 195 -4.99 5.56 13.96
C GLU A 195 -5.24 4.03 13.99
N PHE A 196 -6.51 3.63 13.99
CA PHE A 196 -6.90 2.23 14.07
C PHE A 196 -6.74 1.50 12.74
N SER A 197 -7.04 2.14 11.61
CA SER A 197 -6.75 1.53 10.30
C SER A 197 -5.25 1.40 10.07
N LEU A 198 -4.45 2.39 10.46
CA LEU A 198 -2.99 2.32 10.38
C LEU A 198 -2.40 1.23 11.33
N PHE A 199 -2.95 1.08 12.53
CA PHE A 199 -2.58 -0.01 13.44
C PHE A 199 -2.90 -1.38 12.84
N THR A 200 -4.08 -1.56 12.25
CA THR A 200 -4.45 -2.83 11.61
C THR A 200 -3.62 -3.12 10.36
N ASP A 201 -3.18 -2.09 9.61
CA ASP A 201 -2.23 -2.25 8.50
C ASP A 201 -0.89 -2.82 9.01
N ILE A 202 -0.37 -2.32 10.16
CA ILE A 202 0.83 -2.87 10.81
C ILE A 202 0.60 -4.33 11.22
N CYS A 203 -0.58 -4.66 11.78
CA CYS A 203 -0.90 -6.03 12.17
C CYS A 203 -0.83 -6.99 10.96
N VAL A 204 -1.40 -6.60 9.81
CA VAL A 204 -1.33 -7.40 8.58
C VAL A 204 0.11 -7.59 8.12
N MET A 205 0.93 -6.53 8.10
CA MET A 205 2.36 -6.60 7.72
C MET A 205 3.14 -7.57 8.62
N LEU A 206 2.87 -7.62 9.92
CA LEU A 206 3.54 -8.55 10.84
C LEU A 206 3.05 -10.00 10.70
N GLY A 207 1.90 -10.22 10.06
CA GLY A 207 1.23 -11.51 9.95
C GLY A 207 2.11 -12.61 9.33
N GLY A 208 2.82 -12.31 8.24
CA GLY A 208 3.65 -13.31 7.56
C GLY A 208 4.80 -13.84 8.41
N ARG A 209 5.59 -12.94 9.01
CA ARG A 209 6.67 -13.34 9.92
C ARG A 209 6.15 -14.13 11.13
N LEU A 210 5.05 -13.67 11.72
CA LEU A 210 4.49 -14.30 12.91
C LEU A 210 3.90 -15.68 12.61
N ALA A 211 3.32 -15.87 11.42
CA ALA A 211 2.88 -17.18 10.96
C ALA A 211 4.06 -18.14 10.80
N GLU A 212 5.17 -17.71 10.18
CA GLU A 212 6.38 -18.55 10.06
C GLU A 212 6.87 -19.04 11.44
N LEU A 213 6.88 -18.16 12.43
CA LEU A 213 7.32 -18.46 13.80
C LEU A 213 6.46 -19.50 14.53
N THR A 214 5.26 -19.81 14.03
CA THR A 214 4.41 -20.85 14.63
C THR A 214 4.91 -22.27 14.34
N GLU A 215 5.67 -22.46 13.26
CA GLU A 215 6.17 -23.78 12.82
C GLU A 215 7.70 -23.81 12.63
N HIS A 216 8.36 -22.65 12.52
CA HIS A 216 9.79 -22.54 12.30
C HIS A 216 10.49 -21.75 13.41
N THR A 217 11.73 -22.15 13.73
CA THR A 217 12.56 -21.48 14.74
C THR A 217 13.60 -20.55 14.13
N ASP A 218 13.93 -20.75 12.86
CA ASP A 218 14.85 -19.95 12.07
C ASP A 218 14.12 -18.87 11.27
N LEU A 219 14.72 -17.69 11.23
CA LEU A 219 14.17 -16.51 10.57
C LEU A 219 14.64 -16.42 9.11
N THR A 220 13.73 -16.05 8.21
CA THR A 220 14.06 -15.75 6.81
C THR A 220 14.33 -14.27 6.59
N THR A 221 14.82 -13.92 5.40
CA THR A 221 14.88 -12.53 4.92
C THR A 221 13.59 -12.07 4.21
N GLY A 222 12.61 -12.97 4.02
CA GLY A 222 11.41 -12.71 3.22
C GLY A 222 10.54 -11.57 3.74
N ALA A 223 10.41 -11.45 5.07
CA ALA A 223 9.59 -10.41 5.70
C ALA A 223 10.26 -9.01 5.74
N GLN A 224 11.38 -8.78 5.03
CA GLN A 224 12.10 -7.50 5.12
C GLN A 224 11.22 -6.32 4.70
N ASP A 225 10.50 -6.44 3.57
CA ASP A 225 9.62 -5.37 3.06
C ASP A 225 8.49 -5.07 4.05
N ASP A 226 7.90 -6.10 4.66
CA ASP A 226 6.84 -5.95 5.65
C ASP A 226 7.28 -5.13 6.86
N TYR A 227 8.47 -5.41 7.40
CA TYR A 227 9.03 -4.66 8.52
C TYR A 227 9.41 -3.23 8.11
N GLN A 228 9.90 -3.01 6.89
CA GLN A 228 10.19 -1.67 6.38
C GLN A 228 8.90 -0.84 6.27
N ARG A 229 7.84 -1.43 5.71
CA ARG A 229 6.52 -0.79 5.58
C ARG A 229 5.85 -0.54 6.92
N ALA A 230 5.90 -1.51 7.85
CA ALA A 230 5.36 -1.36 9.20
C ALA A 230 6.09 -0.25 9.96
N THR A 231 7.41 -0.17 9.82
CA THR A 231 8.24 0.88 10.42
C THR A 231 7.90 2.25 9.85
N ALA A 232 7.84 2.37 8.52
CA ALA A 232 7.49 3.61 7.86
C ALA A 232 6.08 4.09 8.24
N ASN A 233 5.12 3.17 8.30
CA ASN A 233 3.77 3.46 8.76
C ASN A 233 3.77 4.01 10.20
N ALA A 234 4.40 3.29 11.14
CA ALA A 234 4.44 3.70 12.54
C ALA A 234 5.17 5.04 12.75
N VAL A 235 6.30 5.27 12.09
CA VAL A 235 7.06 6.53 12.22
C VAL A 235 6.26 7.71 11.65
N ASN A 236 5.59 7.53 10.50
CA ASN A 236 4.76 8.58 9.90
C ASN A 236 3.54 8.94 10.76
N GLN A 237 2.96 7.98 11.50
CA GLN A 237 1.90 8.29 12.47
C GLN A 237 2.32 9.38 13.46
N PHE A 238 3.58 9.35 13.90
CA PHE A 238 4.05 10.26 14.93
C PHE A 238 4.71 11.54 14.39
N LEU A 239 5.43 11.45 13.26
CA LEU A 239 6.08 12.62 12.67
C LEU A 239 5.18 13.41 11.72
N ALA A 240 4.33 12.75 10.94
CA ALA A 240 3.54 13.41 9.90
C ALA A 240 2.09 13.66 10.37
N PHE A 241 1.50 12.74 11.13
CA PHE A 241 0.07 12.78 11.46
C PHE A 241 -0.25 13.28 12.87
N GLY A 242 0.76 13.54 13.70
CA GLY A 242 0.55 14.06 15.06
C GLY A 242 -0.17 13.09 16.00
N MET A 243 -0.08 11.78 15.77
CA MET A 243 -0.78 10.73 16.55
C MET A 243 -0.01 10.31 17.82
N SER A 244 0.85 11.19 18.37
CA SER A 244 1.61 10.91 19.59
C SER A 244 1.65 12.10 20.53
N GLN A 245 1.31 11.88 21.80
CA GLN A 245 1.49 12.88 22.84
C GLN A 245 2.95 13.04 23.27
N GLN A 246 3.81 12.04 23.08
CA GLN A 246 5.22 12.10 23.44
C GLN A 246 6.06 12.87 22.43
N VAL A 247 5.79 12.66 21.14
CA VAL A 247 6.47 13.37 20.04
C VAL A 247 5.91 14.78 19.88
N GLY A 248 4.61 14.94 20.14
CA GLY A 248 3.89 16.22 20.07
C GLY A 248 2.97 16.31 18.85
N LEU A 249 2.23 17.42 18.76
CA LEU A 249 1.20 17.65 17.75
C LEU A 249 1.72 18.40 16.51
N LEU A 250 3.03 18.29 16.24
CA LEU A 250 3.66 18.90 15.06
C LEU A 250 3.56 17.93 13.88
N SER A 251 3.43 18.49 12.68
CA SER A 251 3.45 17.73 11.42
C SER A 251 4.71 18.10 10.64
N TYR A 252 5.54 17.10 10.40
CA TYR A 252 6.73 17.18 9.57
C TYR A 252 6.46 16.50 8.24
N GLU A 253 7.08 17.02 7.17
CA GLU A 253 7.00 16.35 5.87
C GLU A 253 7.67 14.97 5.97
N PRO A 254 7.00 13.89 5.48
CA PRO A 254 7.60 12.57 5.45
C PRO A 254 8.90 12.59 4.66
N GLN A 255 10.00 12.18 5.29
CA GLN A 255 11.28 12.11 4.61
C GLN A 255 11.21 11.05 3.51
N ARG A 256 11.50 11.43 2.27
CA ARG A 256 11.61 10.45 1.19
C ARG A 256 12.91 9.67 1.41
N LEU A 257 12.82 8.34 1.48
CA LEU A 257 13.96 7.44 1.68
C LEU A 257 15.13 7.72 0.72
N SER A 258 14.84 8.25 -0.48
CA SER A 258 15.81 8.62 -1.51
C SER A 258 16.61 9.90 -1.23
N GLU A 259 16.13 10.78 -0.36
CA GLU A 259 16.74 12.10 -0.13
C GLU A 259 17.90 12.02 0.87
N GLY A 260 17.96 10.99 1.72
CA GLY A 260 19.01 10.81 2.72
C GLY A 260 18.88 11.77 3.92
N ARG A 261 19.65 11.50 4.99
CA ARG A 261 19.51 12.23 6.28
C ARG A 261 19.77 13.74 6.20
N MET A 262 20.48 14.20 5.19
CA MET A 262 20.82 15.63 5.02
C MET A 262 19.58 16.52 4.78
N TYR A 263 18.46 15.95 4.33
CA TYR A 263 17.22 16.67 4.03
C TYR A 263 16.13 16.47 5.09
N GLN A 264 16.50 15.95 6.26
CA GLN A 264 15.59 15.79 7.39
C GLN A 264 15.11 17.17 7.87
N LYS A 265 13.79 17.37 7.94
CA LYS A 265 13.17 18.67 8.30
C LYS A 265 12.77 18.77 9.78
N HIS A 266 13.12 17.76 10.58
CA HIS A 266 12.83 17.68 12.01
C HIS A 266 14.10 17.39 12.82
N SER A 267 14.08 17.71 14.11
CA SER A 267 15.25 17.51 14.97
C SER A 267 15.53 16.02 15.23
N ASP A 268 16.79 15.73 15.58
CA ASP A 268 17.19 14.39 16.02
C ASP A 268 16.39 13.95 17.27
N GLU A 269 16.03 14.88 18.17
CA GLU A 269 15.23 14.51 19.34
C GLU A 269 13.82 14.07 18.96
N ALA A 270 13.19 14.73 17.97
CA ALA A 270 11.88 14.34 17.46
C ALA A 270 11.95 12.97 16.78
N GLN A 271 13.00 12.71 15.99
CA GLN A 271 13.22 11.42 15.35
C GLN A 271 13.38 10.30 16.39
N VAL A 272 14.26 10.48 17.38
CA VAL A 272 14.49 9.49 18.43
C VAL A 272 13.24 9.23 19.26
N ALA A 273 12.42 10.25 19.53
CA ALA A 273 11.14 10.09 20.21
C ALA A 273 10.15 9.27 19.36
N ALA A 274 10.02 9.59 18.07
CA ALA A 274 9.15 8.86 17.15
C ALA A 274 9.58 7.40 16.96
N GLU A 275 10.87 7.11 16.86
CA GLU A 275 11.39 5.73 16.75
C GLU A 275 11.07 4.90 17.99
N LYS A 276 11.18 5.48 19.19
CA LYS A 276 10.84 4.80 20.45
C LYS A 276 9.34 4.49 20.53
N GLU A 277 8.51 5.44 20.16
CA GLU A 277 7.05 5.26 20.09
C GLU A 277 6.68 4.22 19.03
N ALA A 278 7.32 4.25 17.85
CA ALA A 278 7.11 3.28 16.78
C ALA A 278 7.48 1.87 17.20
N ALA A 279 8.61 1.69 17.88
CA ALA A 279 9.01 0.40 18.43
C ALA A 279 7.97 -0.13 19.44
N LEU A 280 7.39 0.75 20.27
CA LEU A 280 6.34 0.37 21.21
C LEU A 280 5.05 -0.04 20.49
N LEU A 281 4.59 0.75 19.51
CA LEU A 281 3.40 0.46 18.71
C LEU A 281 3.52 -0.86 17.97
N VAL A 282 4.63 -1.06 17.26
CA VAL A 282 4.93 -2.31 16.54
C VAL A 282 5.03 -3.48 17.51
N GLY A 283 5.60 -3.30 18.71
CA GLY A 283 5.65 -4.33 19.74
C GLY A 283 4.27 -4.71 20.30
N VAL A 284 3.34 -3.76 20.39
CA VAL A 284 1.94 -4.03 20.78
C VAL A 284 1.21 -4.77 19.67
N ALA A 285 1.37 -4.35 18.41
CA ALA A 285 0.82 -5.04 17.25
C ALA A 285 1.35 -6.47 17.15
N TYR A 286 2.67 -6.66 17.34
CA TYR A 286 3.32 -7.97 17.34
C TYR A 286 2.67 -8.93 18.34
N ARG A 287 2.51 -8.51 19.60
CA ARG A 287 1.88 -9.34 20.65
C ARG A 287 0.43 -9.67 20.33
N TYR A 288 -0.30 -8.69 19.79
CA TYR A 288 -1.69 -8.90 19.40
C TYR A 288 -1.81 -9.92 18.26
N VAL A 289 -1.03 -9.77 17.19
CA VAL A 289 -1.05 -10.69 16.05
C VAL A 289 -0.56 -12.08 16.45
N GLN A 290 0.46 -12.18 17.30
CA GLN A 290 0.93 -13.46 17.82
C GLN A 290 -0.20 -14.21 18.56
N GLN A 291 -0.95 -13.53 19.42
CA GLN A 291 -2.09 -14.10 20.11
C GLN A 291 -3.21 -14.47 19.12
N LEU A 292 -3.54 -13.58 18.18
CA LEU A 292 -4.58 -13.79 17.18
C LEU A 292 -4.32 -15.04 16.33
N LEU A 293 -3.08 -15.22 15.86
CA LEU A 293 -2.66 -16.40 15.10
C LEU A 293 -2.64 -17.67 15.96
N GLN A 294 -2.29 -17.56 17.25
CA GLN A 294 -2.34 -18.69 18.17
C GLN A 294 -3.78 -19.17 18.41
N ASP A 295 -4.71 -18.24 18.62
CA ASP A 295 -6.13 -18.55 18.84
C ASP A 295 -6.80 -19.11 17.57
N HIS A 296 -6.28 -18.76 16.39
CA HIS A 296 -6.77 -19.22 15.09
C HIS A 296 -5.79 -20.17 14.38
N LYS A 297 -4.97 -20.91 15.13
CA LYS A 297 -3.93 -21.79 14.58
C LYS A 297 -4.47 -22.81 13.59
N GLU A 298 -5.62 -23.42 13.89
CA GLU A 298 -6.24 -24.40 12.99
C GLU A 298 -6.66 -23.77 11.64
N ALA A 299 -7.14 -22.53 11.67
CA ALA A 299 -7.51 -21.81 10.46
C ALA A 299 -6.27 -21.46 9.63
N LEU A 300 -5.19 -21.00 10.28
CA LEU A 300 -3.91 -20.73 9.63
C LEU A 300 -3.38 -21.97 8.90
N GLN A 301 -3.38 -23.13 9.57
CA GLN A 301 -2.91 -24.38 8.99
C GLN A 301 -3.77 -24.86 7.82
N LYS A 302 -5.10 -24.70 7.90
CA LYS A 302 -6.02 -25.02 6.79
C LYS A 302 -5.73 -24.18 5.56
N VAL A 303 -5.59 -22.86 5.72
CA VAL A 303 -5.28 -21.94 4.62
C VAL A 303 -3.90 -22.25 4.04
N ALA A 304 -2.89 -22.45 4.88
CA ALA A 304 -1.54 -22.77 4.43
C ALA A 304 -1.45 -24.09 3.67
N ALA A 305 -2.14 -25.13 4.14
CA ALA A 305 -2.20 -26.42 3.46
C ALA A 305 -2.88 -26.30 2.09
N GLU A 306 -4.04 -25.65 2.02
CA GLU A 306 -4.76 -25.52 0.76
C GLU A 306 -4.04 -24.61 -0.23
N LEU A 307 -3.44 -23.51 0.25
CA LEU A 307 -2.62 -22.61 -0.56
C LEU A 307 -1.38 -23.33 -1.10
N PHE A 308 -0.76 -24.20 -0.29
CA PHE A 308 0.36 -25.00 -0.75
C PHE A 308 -0.03 -26.00 -1.84
N GLU A 309 -1.21 -26.61 -1.77
CA GLU A 309 -1.71 -27.54 -2.79
C GLU A 309 -2.12 -26.82 -4.08
N LYS A 310 -3.00 -25.82 -3.98
CA LYS A 310 -3.55 -25.09 -5.14
C LYS A 310 -2.61 -24.03 -5.72
N LYS A 311 -1.56 -23.63 -4.98
CA LYS A 311 -0.62 -22.54 -5.27
C LYS A 311 -1.23 -21.13 -5.27
N GLN A 312 -2.54 -21.01 -5.44
CA GLN A 312 -3.29 -19.76 -5.39
C GLN A 312 -4.68 -20.02 -4.80
N LEU A 313 -5.20 -19.07 -4.03
CA LEU A 313 -6.58 -19.07 -3.53
C LEU A 313 -7.22 -17.73 -3.86
N LEU A 314 -8.50 -17.77 -4.24
CA LEU A 314 -9.33 -16.58 -4.45
C LEU A 314 -10.22 -16.31 -3.24
N LYS A 315 -10.89 -15.16 -3.21
CA LYS A 315 -11.84 -14.79 -2.16
C LYS A 315 -12.85 -15.91 -1.87
N GLU A 316 -13.40 -16.56 -2.89
CA GLU A 316 -14.39 -17.63 -2.73
C GLU A 316 -13.81 -18.87 -2.02
N ASP A 317 -12.53 -19.19 -2.25
CA ASP A 317 -11.84 -20.25 -1.53
C ASP A 317 -11.65 -19.89 -0.05
N LEU A 318 -11.30 -18.63 0.22
CA LEU A 318 -11.13 -18.12 1.59
C LEU A 318 -12.46 -18.11 2.35
N GLU A 319 -13.56 -17.68 1.73
CA GLU A 319 -14.90 -17.73 2.33
C GLU A 319 -15.33 -19.17 2.65
N ARG A 320 -15.00 -20.13 1.78
CA ARG A 320 -15.27 -21.56 2.05
C ARG A 320 -14.44 -22.08 3.23
N LEU A 321 -13.18 -21.66 3.35
CA LEU A 321 -12.25 -22.15 4.38
C LEU A 321 -12.48 -21.51 5.75
N LEU A 322 -12.71 -20.21 5.77
CA LEU A 322 -12.74 -19.38 6.98
C LEU A 322 -14.16 -18.97 7.38
N GLY A 323 -15.14 -19.19 6.50
CA GLY A 323 -16.49 -18.68 6.65
C GLY A 323 -16.59 -17.19 6.29
N PRO A 324 -17.79 -16.58 6.47
CA PRO A 324 -17.97 -15.16 6.22
C PRO A 324 -17.09 -14.33 7.16
N LYS A 325 -16.61 -13.19 6.66
CA LYS A 325 -15.78 -12.26 7.42
C LYS A 325 -16.50 -11.84 8.72
N ARG A 326 -15.89 -12.12 9.88
CA ARG A 326 -16.44 -11.76 11.19
C ARG A 326 -16.24 -10.26 11.42
N THR A 327 -17.24 -9.54 11.95
CA THR A 327 -17.26 -8.07 11.86
C THR A 327 -17.20 -7.29 13.18
N VAL A 328 -17.44 -7.86 14.36
CA VAL A 328 -17.66 -7.04 15.57
C VAL A 328 -16.71 -7.33 16.74
N GLU A 329 -16.47 -8.60 17.09
CA GLU A 329 -15.73 -8.95 18.32
C GLU A 329 -14.21 -8.71 18.19
N ILE A 330 -13.62 -9.11 17.06
CA ILE A 330 -12.17 -9.01 16.83
C ILE A 330 -11.72 -7.54 16.76
N SER A 331 -12.56 -6.65 16.22
CA SER A 331 -12.33 -5.21 16.25
C SER A 331 -12.22 -4.65 17.67
N GLN A 332 -12.98 -5.20 18.65
CA GLN A 332 -12.91 -4.71 20.02
C GLN A 332 -11.59 -5.08 20.70
N GLU A 333 -11.06 -6.27 20.43
CA GLU A 333 -9.77 -6.74 20.94
C GLU A 333 -8.61 -5.96 20.32
N ALA A 334 -8.65 -5.73 19.01
CA ALA A 334 -7.66 -4.90 18.31
C ALA A 334 -7.69 -3.45 18.85
N ARG A 335 -8.88 -2.88 19.06
CA ARG A 335 -9.03 -1.56 19.72
C ARG A 335 -8.52 -1.58 21.15
N ALA A 336 -8.71 -2.66 21.90
CA ALA A 336 -8.15 -2.80 23.24
C ALA A 336 -6.62 -2.87 23.21
N ALA A 337 -6.03 -3.53 22.20
CA ALA A 337 -4.59 -3.53 21.99
C ALA A 337 -4.06 -2.12 21.70
N LEU A 338 -4.70 -1.39 20.79
CA LEU A 338 -4.33 0.00 20.51
C LEU A 338 -4.48 0.89 21.75
N ARG A 339 -5.56 0.75 22.52
CA ARG A 339 -5.72 1.49 23.79
C ARG A 339 -4.60 1.20 24.79
N ARG A 340 -4.12 -0.05 24.89
CA ARG A 340 -2.96 -0.39 25.73
C ARG A 340 -1.70 0.37 25.29
N PHE A 341 -1.48 0.51 23.98
CA PHE A 341 -0.41 1.36 23.47
C PHE A 341 -0.59 2.82 23.94
N THR A 342 -1.77 3.40 23.75
CA THR A 342 -2.07 4.78 24.17
C THR A 342 -1.79 4.98 25.66
N THR A 343 -2.25 4.08 26.53
CA THR A 343 -1.99 4.15 27.97
C THR A 343 -0.49 4.08 28.30
N LEU A 344 0.25 3.15 27.69
CA LEU A 344 1.70 3.03 27.90
C LEU A 344 2.46 4.28 27.42
N SER A 345 2.05 4.86 26.29
CA SER A 345 2.60 6.11 25.76
C SER A 345 2.33 7.28 26.73
N GLU A 346 1.10 7.43 27.22
CA GLU A 346 0.73 8.49 28.15
C GLU A 346 1.45 8.38 29.50
N GLU A 347 1.56 7.17 30.07
CA GLU A 347 2.30 6.95 31.33
C GLU A 347 3.79 7.32 31.20
N ALA A 348 4.41 6.98 30.08
CA ALA A 348 5.80 7.34 29.81
C ALA A 348 5.96 8.86 29.55
N ALA A 349 4.97 9.51 28.94
CA ALA A 349 4.94 10.98 28.79
C ALA A 349 4.86 11.68 30.17
N LEU A 350 3.99 11.18 31.06
CA LEU A 350 3.80 11.68 32.42
C LEU A 350 5.10 11.56 33.23
N LYS A 351 5.74 10.38 33.25
CA LYS A 351 7.03 10.17 33.95
C LYS A 351 8.12 11.14 33.48
N LYS A 352 8.15 11.46 32.17
CA LYS A 352 9.13 12.40 31.59
C LYS A 352 8.86 13.86 32.02
N LYS A 353 7.58 14.25 32.14
CA LYS A 353 7.19 15.55 32.72
C LYS A 353 7.56 15.64 34.20
N THR A 354 7.23 14.62 35.01
CA THR A 354 7.57 14.59 36.44
C THR A 354 9.07 14.65 36.67
N SER A 355 9.87 13.98 35.83
CA SER A 355 11.35 14.03 35.90
C SER A 355 11.89 15.43 35.55
N ARG A 356 11.28 16.11 34.58
CA ARG A 356 11.68 17.47 34.16
C ARG A 356 11.24 18.53 35.17
N GLU A 357 10.08 18.37 35.80
CA GLU A 357 9.58 19.22 36.89
C GLU A 357 10.41 19.02 38.17
N ALA A 358 10.82 17.78 38.49
CA ALA A 358 11.74 17.50 39.59
C ALA A 358 13.14 18.12 39.38
N LEU A 359 13.60 18.22 38.13
CA LEU A 359 14.85 18.92 37.77
C LEU A 359 14.73 20.45 37.79
N LEU A 360 13.51 21.00 37.74
CA LEU A 360 13.23 22.43 37.83
C LEU A 360 12.96 22.88 39.27
N GLN A 361 12.90 21.96 40.23
CA GLN A 361 12.84 22.24 41.66
C GLN A 361 14.23 22.13 42.28
N GLU A 362 15.10 23.10 42.00
CA GLU A 362 16.24 23.41 42.88
C GLU A 362 15.89 24.61 43.79
N PRO A 363 16.47 24.67 45.01
CA PRO A 363 15.79 25.22 46.18
C PRO A 363 15.66 26.73 46.13
N SER A 364 14.53 27.22 46.65
CA SER A 364 14.31 28.62 47.01
C SER A 364 15.57 29.18 47.67
N ILE A 365 16.22 30.12 47.00
CA ILE A 365 17.30 30.93 47.59
C ILE A 365 16.64 31.69 48.75
N ALA A 366 17.06 31.36 49.97
CA ALA A 366 16.65 32.00 51.21
C ALA A 366 17.35 33.35 51.39
#